data_AF-A0A7D8YXN8-F1
#
_entry.id   AF-A0A7D8YXN8-F1
#
_cell.length_a   1.000
_cell.length_b   1.000
_cell.length_c   1.000
_cell.angle_alpha   90.00
_cell.angle_beta   90.00
_cell.angle_gamma   90.00
#
_symmetry.space_group_name_H-M   'P 1'
#
loop_
_entity.id
_entity.type
_entity.pdbx_description
1 polymer ?
#
loop_
_entity_poly.entity_id
_entity_poly.type
_entity_poly.pdbx_seq_one_letter_code
_entity_poly.pdbx_strand_id
1 'polypeptide(L)'
;MDTRGYGGHFKLHAFIWRPSFGQRQARAYPSENISLVETVSLIGGIRPSPPVRSTASVVTTQEIINAIIRYRCSDDIDRYLHRNLQIERFLGAADINVLRQQDVSAAVLRPKALIDDRNNETVTRNHPNGTFRPNQGPLNARELFACLSQERFPTPPRALDLIPAERRLVYVTDLDPFCALAIAATAPRSQAAFLRDFLHKNLTFRVLIGVDIWSPSPTGHSLFALEFHLPYYAWRRTAAVIEDPRRVDGRPLRRSEESIPLAMKTPITNHTQPSHDYIYEAQISVLVTGIDDWVWAAYCFADVYFKPEGHSETVEHYSNSQIKLDPPSCGRHPANPPVWIPREYYLRALSSRMDQVEQEWNNSVSRLVQQTEPYIYSFTRDDIDVSKMGDITQQKGFKWTIRVLRQFSHLLSKTINTWDTFNNGEIRYFYKPHSDELADASWVTYMAAIDKNVTELRDLYSTLQYQTELFENMTNSLVNHAQHSETITTRKQSEFIRALTVITIFYLPPTLASTIFSMQGILPHAASINDWGYTLVGLFIATFILILNLPRITKFGGIVRAWQEDLFNSLNIYSIKRLLRGVDVREDGIELEEFNDEESSDDGEV
;
A
#
# COMPACT_ATOMS: atom_id res chain seq x y z
N MET A 1 12.84 -43.23 -16.87
CA MET A 1 12.05 -42.33 -17.74
C MET A 1 12.32 -40.91 -17.28
N ASP A 2 13.26 -40.29 -17.97
CA ASP A 2 13.76 -38.93 -17.74
C ASP A 2 12.78 -37.87 -18.25
N THR A 3 12.35 -36.97 -17.36
CA THR A 3 11.61 -35.74 -17.73
C THR A 3 12.15 -34.52 -16.97
N ARG A 4 13.48 -34.41 -16.80
CA ARG A 4 14.14 -33.20 -16.25
C ARG A 4 15.09 -32.47 -17.21
N GLY A 5 15.20 -32.89 -18.47
CA GLY A 5 16.17 -32.34 -19.44
C GLY A 5 15.74 -31.12 -20.27
N TYR A 6 14.44 -30.82 -20.39
CA TYR A 6 13.97 -29.85 -21.40
C TYR A 6 13.78 -28.40 -20.90
N GLY A 7 13.86 -28.15 -19.58
CA GLY A 7 13.63 -26.79 -19.03
C GLY A 7 14.79 -25.81 -19.22
N GLY A 8 16.03 -26.31 -19.39
CA GLY A 8 17.22 -25.46 -19.53
C GLY A 8 17.33 -24.78 -20.90
N HIS A 9 17.06 -25.53 -21.97
CA HIS A 9 17.24 -25.05 -23.35
C HIS A 9 16.26 -23.94 -23.76
N PHE A 10 15.01 -23.97 -23.28
CA PHE A 10 14.04 -22.90 -23.58
C PHE A 10 14.47 -21.55 -22.96
N LYS A 11 14.94 -21.57 -21.71
CA LYS A 11 15.41 -20.35 -21.01
C LYS A 11 16.65 -19.75 -21.66
N LEU A 12 17.54 -20.58 -22.21
CA LEU A 12 18.74 -20.14 -22.94
C LEU A 12 18.43 -19.31 -24.20
N HIS A 13 17.29 -19.53 -24.84
CA HIS A 13 16.90 -18.82 -26.05
C HIS A 13 15.85 -17.73 -25.85
N ALA A 14 15.08 -17.78 -24.76
CA ALA A 14 14.02 -16.81 -24.47
C ALA A 14 14.57 -15.44 -24.01
N PHE A 15 15.68 -15.43 -23.26
CA PHE A 15 16.22 -14.23 -22.62
C PHE A 15 17.58 -13.83 -23.19
N ILE A 16 17.57 -13.23 -24.38
CA ILE A 16 18.79 -12.79 -25.09
C ILE A 16 18.77 -11.27 -25.30
N TRP A 17 19.87 -10.60 -24.92
CA TRP A 17 20.06 -9.18 -25.25
C TRP A 17 20.18 -9.01 -26.75
N ARG A 18 19.32 -8.17 -27.34
CA ARG A 18 19.23 -8.08 -28.80
C ARG A 18 20.52 -7.50 -29.38
N PRO A 19 21.10 -8.10 -30.44
CA PRO A 19 22.27 -7.54 -31.10
C PRO A 19 22.05 -6.11 -31.63
N SER A 20 20.81 -5.75 -31.97
CA SER A 20 20.45 -4.39 -32.40
C SER A 20 20.73 -3.33 -31.35
N PHE A 21 20.69 -3.67 -30.05
CA PHE A 21 21.03 -2.75 -28.97
C PHE A 21 22.53 -2.45 -28.89
N GLY A 22 23.37 -3.35 -29.40
CA GLY A 22 24.81 -3.15 -29.54
C GLY A 22 25.21 -2.39 -30.82
N GLN A 23 24.25 -1.87 -31.59
CA GLN A 23 24.51 -1.06 -32.79
C GLN A 23 23.89 0.34 -32.61
N ARG A 24 24.62 1.40 -32.98
CA ARG A 24 24.09 2.77 -32.93
C ARG A 24 22.95 2.95 -33.94
N GLN A 25 21.73 3.09 -33.45
CA GLN A 25 20.52 3.28 -34.26
C GLN A 25 20.24 4.77 -34.54
N ALA A 26 21.20 5.48 -35.14
CA ALA A 26 21.14 6.94 -35.32
C ALA A 26 19.86 7.46 -36.02
N ARG A 27 19.25 6.66 -36.90
CA ARG A 27 17.99 7.00 -37.58
C ARG A 27 16.78 7.06 -36.63
N ALA A 28 16.84 6.38 -35.48
CA ALA A 28 15.77 6.32 -34.50
C ALA A 28 15.83 7.48 -33.49
N TYR A 29 16.99 8.09 -33.27
CA TYR A 29 17.21 9.09 -32.21
C TYR A 29 16.33 10.35 -32.33
N PRO A 30 16.02 10.88 -33.52
CA PRO A 30 15.10 12.02 -33.65
C PRO A 30 13.70 11.74 -33.09
N SER A 31 13.28 10.47 -32.98
CA SER A 31 11.99 10.12 -32.38
C SER A 31 11.92 10.42 -30.87
N GLU A 32 13.07 10.59 -30.21
CA GLU A 32 13.17 10.98 -28.80
C GLU A 32 12.87 12.47 -28.57
N ASN A 33 12.82 13.29 -29.62
CA ASN A 33 12.43 14.70 -29.52
C ASN A 33 10.92 14.90 -29.56
N ILE A 34 10.17 13.92 -30.05
CA ILE A 34 8.72 14.05 -30.25
C ILE A 34 8.01 13.45 -29.04
N SER A 35 7.34 14.31 -28.27
CA SER A 35 6.55 13.84 -27.15
C SER A 35 5.34 13.01 -27.63
N LEU A 36 4.87 12.09 -26.79
CA LEU A 36 3.64 11.36 -27.07
C LEU A 36 2.46 12.32 -27.31
N VAL A 37 2.39 13.38 -26.51
CA VAL A 37 1.30 14.36 -26.52
C VAL A 37 1.23 15.14 -27.84
N GLU A 38 2.39 15.58 -28.35
CA GLU A 38 2.47 16.21 -29.69
C GLU A 38 2.04 15.24 -30.79
N THR A 39 2.42 13.97 -30.69
CA THR A 39 2.04 12.96 -31.68
C THR A 39 0.51 12.77 -31.73
N VAL A 40 -0.15 12.68 -30.58
CA VAL A 40 -1.61 12.52 -30.51
C VAL A 40 -2.32 13.75 -31.08
N SER A 41 -1.80 14.95 -30.80
CA SER A 41 -2.31 16.21 -31.35
C SER A 41 -2.21 16.28 -32.87
N LEU A 42 -1.15 15.71 -33.46
CA LEU A 42 -0.95 15.67 -34.92
C LEU A 42 -1.86 14.66 -35.64
N ILE A 43 -2.21 13.54 -34.98
CA ILE A 43 -3.04 12.48 -35.58
C ILE A 43 -4.55 12.78 -35.43
N GLY A 44 -4.94 13.58 -34.43
CA GLY A 44 -6.33 13.90 -34.08
C GLY A 44 -7.11 14.84 -35.03
N GLY A 45 -6.56 15.27 -36.16
CA GLY A 45 -7.33 15.90 -37.23
C GLY A 45 -7.69 17.38 -37.06
N ILE A 46 -6.70 18.25 -36.85
CA ILE A 46 -6.78 19.64 -37.35
C ILE A 46 -5.70 19.82 -38.41
N ARG A 47 -6.14 19.83 -39.67
CA ARG A 47 -5.30 20.11 -40.84
C ARG A 47 -4.74 21.53 -40.69
N PRO A 48 -3.41 21.77 -40.57
CA PRO A 48 -2.90 23.12 -40.73
C PRO A 48 -3.01 23.47 -42.22
N SER A 49 -3.87 24.42 -42.56
CA SER A 49 -3.71 25.23 -43.76
C SER A 49 -2.31 25.89 -43.77
N PRO A 50 -1.76 26.23 -44.95
CA PRO A 50 -0.38 26.71 -45.07
C PRO A 50 -0.19 28.07 -44.35
N PRO A 51 1.07 28.47 -44.11
CA PRO A 51 1.53 28.95 -42.81
C PRO A 51 1.05 30.36 -42.53
N VAL A 52 0.03 30.48 -41.67
CA VAL A 52 -0.15 31.68 -40.86
C VAL A 52 0.28 31.31 -39.46
N ARG A 53 1.42 31.88 -39.03
CA ARG A 53 1.90 31.84 -37.65
C ARG A 53 0.79 32.40 -36.74
N SER A 54 0.01 31.52 -36.12
CA SER A 54 -0.88 31.87 -35.00
C SER A 54 -1.17 30.64 -34.15
N THR A 55 -0.64 30.66 -32.93
CA THR A 55 -1.10 29.95 -31.72
C THR A 55 -1.36 28.44 -31.84
N ALA A 56 -0.35 27.63 -31.53
CA ALA A 56 -0.53 26.21 -31.23
C ALA A 56 -1.62 26.04 -30.14
N SER A 57 -2.62 25.20 -30.38
CA SER A 57 -3.64 24.85 -29.38
C SER A 57 -2.95 24.31 -28.13
N VAL A 58 -3.14 25.00 -27.01
CA VAL A 58 -2.50 24.68 -25.73
C VAL A 58 -3.11 23.37 -25.21
N VAL A 59 -2.34 22.27 -25.26
CA VAL A 59 -2.81 20.95 -24.82
C VAL A 59 -3.17 20.99 -23.33
N THR A 60 -4.36 20.50 -23.00
CA THR A 60 -4.93 20.47 -21.64
C THR A 60 -4.36 19.33 -20.80
N THR A 61 -4.47 19.44 -19.47
CA THR A 61 -4.07 18.38 -18.53
C THR A 61 -4.77 17.05 -18.83
N GLN A 62 -6.07 17.07 -19.10
CA GLN A 62 -6.83 15.85 -19.36
C GLN A 62 -6.41 15.18 -20.68
N GLU A 63 -6.05 15.95 -21.71
CA GLU A 63 -5.52 15.39 -22.96
C GLU A 63 -4.18 14.68 -22.74
N ILE A 64 -3.30 15.22 -21.90
CA ILE A 64 -2.02 14.58 -21.53
C ILE A 64 -2.28 13.27 -20.79
N ILE A 65 -3.15 13.30 -19.78
CA ILE A 65 -3.53 12.13 -18.99
C ILE A 65 -4.11 11.05 -19.90
N ASN A 66 -5.08 11.40 -20.74
CA ASN A 66 -5.72 10.48 -21.68
C ASN A 66 -4.72 9.90 -22.69
N ALA A 67 -3.81 10.71 -23.21
CA ALA A 67 -2.79 10.28 -24.17
C ALA A 67 -1.93 9.17 -23.57
N ILE A 68 -1.41 9.36 -22.36
CA ILE A 68 -0.51 8.40 -21.69
C ILE A 68 -1.26 7.13 -21.29
N ILE A 69 -2.43 7.28 -20.67
CA ILE A 69 -3.20 6.15 -20.16
C ILE A 69 -3.62 5.21 -21.29
N ARG A 70 -4.07 5.77 -22.42
CA ARG A 70 -4.59 5.00 -23.56
C ARG A 70 -3.51 4.51 -24.52
N TYR A 71 -2.28 5.02 -24.42
CA TYR A 71 -1.22 4.67 -25.37
C TYR A 71 -0.93 3.16 -25.40
N ARG A 72 -1.15 2.51 -26.55
CA ARG A 72 -1.03 1.05 -26.73
C ARG A 72 -1.94 0.22 -25.81
N CYS A 73 -3.03 0.80 -25.31
CA CYS A 73 -4.01 0.14 -24.45
C CYS A 73 -5.45 0.56 -24.84
N SER A 74 -5.66 0.93 -26.11
CA SER A 74 -6.95 1.33 -26.66
C SER A 74 -7.90 0.16 -26.91
N ASP A 75 -7.36 -1.05 -27.01
CA ASP A 75 -8.06 -2.19 -27.58
C ASP A 75 -9.02 -2.85 -26.57
N ASP A 76 -8.75 -2.69 -25.27
CA ASP A 76 -9.57 -3.20 -24.16
C ASP A 76 -9.38 -2.28 -22.94
N ILE A 77 -10.21 -1.24 -22.86
CA ILE A 77 -10.09 -0.18 -21.84
C ILE A 77 -10.38 -0.75 -20.44
N ASP A 78 -11.33 -1.67 -20.33
CA ASP A 78 -11.79 -2.23 -19.06
C ASP A 78 -10.70 -3.09 -18.40
N ARG A 79 -9.92 -3.83 -19.18
CA ARG A 79 -8.77 -4.59 -18.68
C ARG A 79 -7.76 -3.73 -17.92
N TYR A 80 -7.63 -2.46 -18.29
CA TYR A 80 -6.65 -1.55 -17.70
C TYR A 80 -7.29 -0.54 -16.73
N LEU A 81 -8.59 -0.64 -16.46
CA LEU A 81 -9.35 0.34 -15.69
C LEU A 81 -8.69 0.68 -14.35
N HIS A 82 -8.28 -0.32 -13.57
CA HIS A 82 -7.67 -0.09 -12.26
C HIS A 82 -6.37 0.73 -12.35
N ARG A 83 -5.46 0.37 -13.27
CA ARG A 83 -4.21 1.11 -13.52
C ARG A 83 -4.52 2.55 -13.93
N ASN A 84 -5.43 2.68 -14.89
CA ASN A 84 -5.79 3.94 -15.51
C ASN A 84 -6.36 4.91 -14.46
N LEU A 85 -7.28 4.45 -13.60
CA LEU A 85 -7.86 5.25 -12.53
C LEU A 85 -6.81 5.73 -11.51
N GLN A 86 -5.83 4.90 -11.16
CA GLN A 86 -4.77 5.31 -10.22
C GLN A 86 -3.89 6.41 -10.79
N ILE A 87 -3.49 6.29 -12.06
CA ILE A 87 -2.70 7.32 -12.75
C ILE A 87 -3.51 8.59 -12.94
N GLU A 88 -4.77 8.48 -13.38
CA GLU A 88 -5.66 9.60 -13.60
C GLU A 88 -5.90 10.41 -12.33
N ARG A 89 -6.21 9.75 -11.21
CA ARG A 89 -6.40 10.41 -9.91
C ARG A 89 -5.16 11.14 -9.44
N PHE A 90 -3.99 10.51 -9.60
CA PHE A 90 -2.73 11.11 -9.17
C PHE A 90 -2.34 12.31 -10.04
N LEU A 91 -2.36 12.16 -11.37
CA LEU A 91 -1.99 13.24 -12.28
C LEU A 91 -3.04 14.36 -12.32
N GLY A 92 -4.32 14.03 -12.15
CA GLY A 92 -5.41 15.00 -12.10
C GLY A 92 -5.38 15.94 -10.89
N ALA A 93 -4.54 15.65 -9.89
CA ALA A 93 -4.28 16.56 -8.77
C ALA A 93 -3.36 17.75 -9.14
N ALA A 94 -2.76 17.75 -10.34
CA ALA A 94 -1.95 18.84 -10.87
C ALA A 94 -2.57 19.44 -12.14
N ASP A 95 -2.26 20.71 -12.43
CA ASP A 95 -2.64 21.37 -13.68
C ASP A 95 -1.39 21.75 -14.49
N ILE A 96 -1.35 21.38 -15.77
CA ILE A 96 -0.27 21.70 -16.70
C ILE A 96 -0.08 23.21 -16.85
N ASN A 97 -1.13 24.02 -16.70
CA ASN A 97 -1.02 25.47 -16.81
C ASN A 97 -0.15 26.06 -15.70
N VAL A 98 -0.14 25.45 -14.52
CA VAL A 98 0.71 25.85 -13.40
C VAL A 98 2.19 25.63 -13.74
N LEU A 99 2.51 24.59 -14.51
CA LEU A 99 3.87 24.34 -14.99
C LEU A 99 4.28 25.31 -16.11
N ARG A 100 3.32 25.93 -16.80
CA ARG A 100 3.56 26.89 -17.89
C ARG A 100 3.62 28.35 -17.42
N GLN A 101 2.84 28.70 -16.40
CA GLN A 101 2.69 30.07 -15.90
C GLN A 101 3.81 30.49 -14.93
N GLN A 102 3.97 31.81 -14.75
CA GLN A 102 5.07 32.39 -13.97
C GLN A 102 4.74 32.65 -12.49
N ASP A 103 3.46 32.83 -12.16
CA ASP A 103 2.98 33.07 -10.78
C ASP A 103 2.45 31.79 -10.15
N VAL A 104 3.18 31.20 -9.18
CA VAL A 104 2.81 29.88 -8.63
C VAL A 104 3.07 29.75 -7.12
N SER A 105 2.16 28.99 -6.48
CA SER A 105 2.15 28.48 -5.10
C SER A 105 3.46 27.83 -4.63
N ALA A 106 3.72 27.92 -3.31
CA ALA A 106 4.93 27.43 -2.64
C ALA A 106 5.23 25.93 -2.86
N ALA A 107 4.22 25.08 -3.08
CA ALA A 107 4.41 23.63 -3.28
C ALA A 107 5.12 23.29 -4.60
N VAL A 108 4.98 24.13 -5.63
CA VAL A 108 5.62 23.95 -6.94
C VAL A 108 7.05 24.51 -6.94
N LEU A 109 7.42 25.31 -5.93
CA LEU A 109 8.72 25.97 -5.83
C LEU A 109 9.78 25.11 -5.13
N ARG A 110 9.38 24.08 -4.37
CA ARG A 110 10.35 23.22 -3.67
C ARG A 110 11.12 22.36 -4.69
N PRO A 111 12.46 22.39 -4.69
CA PRO A 111 13.24 21.53 -5.57
C PRO A 111 13.08 20.07 -5.16
N LYS A 112 12.86 19.21 -6.14
CA LYS A 112 12.63 17.78 -5.95
C LYS A 112 13.32 16.92 -7.01
N ALA A 113 13.89 17.52 -8.04
CA ALA A 113 14.46 16.79 -9.16
C ALA A 113 15.89 17.21 -9.49
N LEU A 114 16.64 16.29 -10.09
CA LEU A 114 17.94 16.53 -10.71
C LEU A 114 17.95 15.90 -12.10
N ILE A 115 18.59 16.59 -13.05
CA ILE A 115 18.84 16.08 -14.41
C ILE A 115 20.34 16.03 -14.70
N ASP A 116 20.80 14.92 -15.27
CA ASP A 116 22.16 14.74 -15.79
C ASP A 116 22.09 14.28 -17.26
N ASP A 117 22.23 15.23 -18.18
CA ASP A 117 22.22 15.02 -19.64
C ASP A 117 23.66 15.00 -20.18
N ARG A 118 24.06 13.90 -20.82
CA ARG A 118 25.42 13.68 -21.36
C ARG A 118 25.43 13.09 -22.77
N ASN A 119 26.53 13.31 -23.48
CA ASN A 119 26.83 12.78 -24.81
C ASN A 119 28.13 11.95 -24.77
N ASN A 120 28.09 10.76 -25.36
CA ASN A 120 29.22 9.82 -25.44
C ASN A 120 30.11 10.08 -26.68
N GLU A 121 29.68 10.87 -27.66
CA GLU A 121 30.44 11.10 -28.92
C GLU A 121 31.87 11.61 -28.71
N THR A 122 32.12 12.35 -27.63
CA THR A 122 33.43 12.94 -27.30
C THR A 122 34.24 12.12 -26.30
N VAL A 123 33.76 10.94 -25.91
CA VAL A 123 34.44 10.10 -24.91
C VAL A 123 35.73 9.55 -25.49
N THR A 124 36.82 9.86 -24.81
CA THR A 124 38.16 9.35 -25.09
C THR A 124 38.80 8.88 -23.80
N ARG A 125 39.93 8.15 -23.88
CA ARG A 125 40.70 7.75 -22.68
C ARG A 125 41.07 8.95 -21.79
N ASN A 126 41.26 10.13 -22.39
CA ASN A 126 41.63 11.36 -21.69
C ASN A 126 40.40 12.18 -21.23
N HIS A 127 39.23 11.91 -21.81
CA HIS A 127 37.95 12.58 -21.48
C HIS A 127 36.85 11.53 -21.25
N PRO A 128 36.92 10.76 -20.14
CA PRO A 128 35.97 9.68 -19.87
C PRO A 128 34.54 10.18 -19.58
N ASN A 129 34.40 11.47 -19.26
CA ASN A 129 33.13 12.09 -18.87
C ASN A 129 32.22 12.46 -20.05
N GLY A 130 32.77 12.50 -21.27
CA GLY A 130 32.09 13.05 -22.44
C GLY A 130 31.73 14.53 -22.25
N THR A 131 30.86 15.04 -23.13
CA THR A 131 30.27 16.38 -23.01
C THR A 131 28.94 16.30 -22.28
N PHE A 132 28.63 17.28 -21.43
CA PHE A 132 27.40 17.32 -20.63
C PHE A 132 26.75 18.69 -20.70
N ARG A 133 25.42 18.75 -20.58
CA ARG A 133 24.70 20.03 -20.50
C ARG A 133 25.03 20.72 -19.17
N PRO A 134 25.08 22.06 -19.12
CA PRO A 134 25.33 22.78 -17.87
C PRO A 134 24.41 22.29 -16.76
N ASN A 135 24.99 21.95 -15.60
CA ASN A 135 24.20 21.50 -14.44
C ASN A 135 23.32 22.66 -13.96
N GLN A 136 22.01 22.46 -13.97
CA GLN A 136 21.05 23.47 -13.52
C GLN A 136 20.81 23.45 -12.01
N GLY A 137 21.42 22.49 -11.30
CA GLY A 137 21.24 22.32 -9.87
C GLY A 137 19.90 21.65 -9.52
N PRO A 138 19.42 21.78 -8.27
CA PRO A 138 18.14 21.24 -7.85
C PRO A 138 16.99 21.92 -8.58
N LEU A 139 16.12 21.12 -9.21
CA LEU A 139 15.01 21.59 -10.03
C LEU A 139 13.69 21.41 -9.29
N ASN A 140 12.85 22.43 -9.34
CA ASN A 140 11.44 22.31 -9.00
C ASN A 140 10.62 21.72 -10.17
N ALA A 141 9.33 21.44 -9.98
CA ALA A 141 8.52 20.75 -10.99
C ALA A 141 8.39 21.54 -12.32
N ARG A 142 8.39 22.87 -12.25
CA ARG A 142 8.32 23.74 -13.43
C ARG A 142 9.65 23.77 -14.17
N GLU A 143 10.76 23.91 -13.45
CA GLU A 143 12.11 23.87 -14.03
C GLU A 143 12.38 22.50 -14.65
N LEU A 144 11.93 21.42 -14.01
CA LEU A 144 11.95 20.07 -14.55
C LEU A 144 11.17 20.00 -15.88
N PHE A 145 9.94 20.51 -15.92
CA PHE A 145 9.14 20.56 -17.14
C PHE A 145 9.84 21.35 -18.26
N ALA A 146 10.40 22.51 -17.94
CA ALA A 146 11.12 23.35 -18.90
C ALA A 146 12.38 22.65 -19.44
N CYS A 147 13.12 21.93 -18.61
CA CYS A 147 14.29 21.16 -19.01
C CYS A 147 13.93 19.99 -19.92
N LEU A 148 12.93 19.20 -19.53
CA LEU A 148 12.51 18.03 -20.29
C LEU A 148 11.83 18.40 -21.61
N SER A 149 11.25 19.60 -21.71
CA SER A 149 10.67 20.13 -22.95
C SER A 149 11.73 20.57 -23.97
N GLN A 150 13.01 20.69 -23.58
CA GLN A 150 14.07 21.01 -24.53
C GLN A 150 14.36 19.81 -25.43
N GLU A 151 14.62 20.07 -26.71
CA GLU A 151 15.00 19.03 -27.67
C GLU A 151 16.19 18.22 -27.14
N ARG A 152 16.04 16.89 -27.14
CA ARG A 152 17.07 15.96 -26.71
C ARG A 152 18.21 15.88 -27.73
N PHE A 153 17.87 15.97 -29.02
CA PHE A 153 18.75 15.92 -30.19
C PHE A 153 18.50 17.13 -31.11
N PRO A 154 19.10 18.30 -30.84
CA PRO A 154 18.81 19.52 -31.60
C PRO A 154 19.24 19.43 -33.07
N THR A 155 18.37 19.84 -34.00
CA THR A 155 18.67 19.83 -35.45
C THR A 155 18.23 21.12 -36.14
N PRO A 156 19.10 21.87 -36.86
CA PRO A 156 20.57 21.77 -36.88
C PRO A 156 21.16 22.22 -35.52
N PRO A 157 22.45 22.01 -35.24
CA PRO A 157 23.12 22.50 -34.03
C PRO A 157 23.08 24.05 -34.00
N ARG A 158 21.95 24.62 -33.57
CA ARG A 158 21.61 26.04 -33.72
C ARG A 158 22.13 26.94 -32.61
N ALA A 159 22.95 26.38 -31.71
CA ALA A 159 23.86 27.11 -30.85
C ALA A 159 24.98 26.15 -30.47
N LEU A 160 26.20 26.66 -30.29
CA LEU A 160 27.36 25.90 -29.80
C LEU A 160 27.13 25.28 -28.40
N ASP A 161 26.02 25.61 -27.74
CA ASP A 161 25.75 25.30 -26.33
C ASP A 161 24.77 24.14 -26.09
N LEU A 162 24.05 23.66 -27.10
CA LEU A 162 23.03 22.60 -26.91
C LEU A 162 23.55 21.23 -27.36
N ILE A 163 24.16 20.52 -26.43
CA ILE A 163 24.73 19.18 -26.63
C ILE A 163 23.61 18.12 -26.70
N PRO A 164 23.66 17.16 -27.66
CA PRO A 164 22.74 16.02 -27.68
C PRO A 164 22.78 15.20 -26.38
N ALA A 165 21.62 14.88 -25.81
CA ALA A 165 21.54 14.12 -24.56
C ALA A 165 21.36 12.61 -24.86
N GLU A 166 22.43 11.94 -25.28
CA GLU A 166 22.42 10.48 -25.50
C GLU A 166 22.05 9.73 -24.20
N ARG A 167 22.64 10.13 -23.07
CA ARG A 167 22.30 9.63 -21.72
C ARG A 167 21.59 10.70 -20.93
N ARG A 168 20.38 10.41 -20.43
CA ARG A 168 19.59 11.30 -19.56
C ARG A 168 19.27 10.62 -18.24
N LEU A 169 19.75 11.15 -17.12
CA LEU A 169 19.29 10.71 -15.80
C LEU A 169 18.32 11.72 -15.21
N VAL A 170 17.20 11.24 -14.69
CA VAL A 170 16.21 12.02 -13.96
C VAL A 170 16.06 11.40 -12.58
N TYR A 171 16.50 12.10 -11.55
CA TYR A 171 16.29 11.71 -10.15
C TYR A 171 15.21 12.58 -9.55
N VAL A 172 14.22 12.00 -8.89
CA VAL A 172 13.13 12.73 -8.23
C VAL A 172 12.93 12.19 -6.81
N THR A 173 13.00 13.08 -5.83
CA THR A 173 12.64 12.81 -4.43
C THR A 173 11.15 13.10 -4.21
N ASP A 174 10.45 12.20 -3.53
CA ASP A 174 9.02 12.34 -3.20
C ASP A 174 8.18 12.77 -4.41
N LEU A 175 8.17 11.93 -5.45
CA LEU A 175 7.46 12.17 -6.72
C LEU A 175 6.04 12.67 -6.45
N ASP A 176 5.78 13.93 -6.78
CA ASP A 176 4.48 14.56 -6.61
C ASP A 176 3.70 14.66 -7.94
N PRO A 177 2.40 15.00 -7.89
CA PRO A 177 1.58 15.13 -9.09
C PRO A 177 2.17 16.06 -10.14
N PHE A 178 2.82 17.16 -9.75
CA PHE A 178 3.40 18.13 -10.67
C PHE A 178 4.64 17.59 -11.39
N CYS A 179 5.57 16.95 -10.68
CA CYS A 179 6.74 16.31 -11.28
C CYS A 179 6.32 15.14 -12.16
N ALA A 180 5.36 14.33 -11.72
CA ALA A 180 4.83 13.23 -12.51
C ALA A 180 4.14 13.74 -13.79
N LEU A 181 3.36 14.82 -13.70
CA LEU A 181 2.74 15.46 -14.86
C LEU A 181 3.77 16.06 -15.82
N ALA A 182 4.86 16.64 -15.30
CA ALA A 182 5.96 17.15 -16.12
C ALA A 182 6.64 16.04 -16.92
N ILE A 183 6.97 14.91 -16.27
CA ILE A 183 7.54 13.72 -16.92
C ILE A 183 6.56 13.14 -17.95
N ALA A 184 5.30 13.01 -17.56
CA ALA A 184 4.21 12.55 -18.43
C ALA A 184 4.07 13.40 -19.71
N ALA A 185 3.96 14.71 -19.56
CA ALA A 185 3.76 15.65 -20.67
C ALA A 185 4.92 15.65 -21.67
N THR A 186 6.14 15.44 -21.18
CA THR A 186 7.39 15.49 -21.97
C THR A 186 7.88 14.10 -22.39
N ALA A 187 7.16 13.03 -22.03
CA ALA A 187 7.59 11.66 -22.30
C ALA A 187 7.71 11.40 -23.82
N PRO A 188 8.88 10.95 -24.31
CA PRO A 188 9.02 10.49 -25.68
C PRO A 188 8.04 9.36 -25.98
N ARG A 189 7.51 9.32 -27.20
CA ARG A 189 6.55 8.27 -27.62
C ARG A 189 7.07 6.84 -27.43
N SER A 190 8.38 6.64 -27.57
CA SER A 190 9.10 5.38 -27.33
C SER A 190 9.01 4.94 -25.87
N GLN A 191 9.19 5.87 -24.93
CA GLN A 191 9.28 5.61 -23.50
C GLN A 191 7.93 5.69 -22.77
N ALA A 192 6.94 6.37 -23.35
CA ALA A 192 5.69 6.71 -22.67
C ALA A 192 4.93 5.52 -22.08
N ALA A 193 4.94 4.37 -22.75
CA ALA A 193 4.25 3.18 -22.22
C ALA A 193 4.98 2.56 -21.03
N PHE A 194 6.32 2.48 -21.08
CA PHE A 194 7.13 2.06 -19.94
C PHE A 194 6.96 3.01 -18.76
N LEU A 195 6.98 4.33 -19.02
CA LEU A 195 6.77 5.36 -17.99
C LEU A 195 5.39 5.25 -17.35
N ARG A 196 4.33 4.99 -18.12
CA ARG A 196 2.99 4.75 -17.56
C ARG A 196 2.98 3.58 -16.59
N ASP A 197 3.54 2.44 -16.99
CA ASP A 197 3.52 1.24 -16.17
C ASP A 197 4.45 1.39 -14.94
N PHE A 198 5.57 2.09 -15.10
CA PHE A 198 6.49 2.49 -14.02
C PHE A 198 5.81 3.41 -12.99
N LEU A 199 5.11 4.45 -13.44
CA LEU A 199 4.33 5.34 -12.55
C LEU A 199 3.29 4.55 -11.76
N HIS A 200 2.52 3.68 -12.43
CA HIS A 200 1.53 2.86 -11.75
C HIS A 200 2.14 1.94 -10.67
N LYS A 201 3.26 1.27 -10.95
CA LYS A 201 3.93 0.39 -9.98
C LYS A 201 4.50 1.16 -8.79
N ASN A 202 4.98 2.39 -9.01
CA ASN A 202 5.39 3.30 -7.94
C ASN A 202 4.19 3.75 -7.08
N LEU A 203 3.08 4.15 -7.72
CA LEU A 203 1.88 4.60 -7.00
C LEU A 203 1.22 3.48 -6.19
N THR A 204 1.18 2.26 -6.73
CA THR A 204 0.52 1.11 -6.10
C THR A 204 1.40 0.31 -5.13
N PHE A 205 2.59 0.81 -4.79
CA PHE A 205 3.51 0.17 -3.83
C PHE A 205 3.89 -1.27 -4.22
N ARG A 206 4.08 -1.52 -5.52
CA ARG A 206 4.39 -2.86 -6.05
C ARG A 206 5.88 -3.16 -5.98
N VAL A 207 6.20 -4.41 -5.67
CA VAL A 207 7.54 -4.99 -5.81
C VAL A 207 7.71 -5.48 -7.24
N LEU A 208 8.83 -5.16 -7.89
CA LEU A 208 9.20 -5.71 -9.19
C LEU A 208 10.72 -5.58 -9.38
N ILE A 209 11.34 -6.53 -10.07
CA ILE A 209 12.71 -6.48 -10.58
C ILE A 209 12.63 -7.20 -11.92
N GLY A 210 12.90 -6.52 -13.03
CA GLY A 210 12.70 -7.14 -14.33
C GLY A 210 13.20 -6.36 -15.54
N VAL A 211 13.04 -7.00 -16.69
CA VAL A 211 13.49 -6.57 -18.01
C VAL A 211 12.38 -6.81 -19.02
N ASP A 212 11.86 -5.71 -19.57
CA ASP A 212 10.94 -5.73 -20.68
C ASP A 212 11.67 -5.38 -21.97
N ILE A 213 11.56 -6.26 -22.97
CA ILE A 213 12.07 -6.01 -24.32
C ILE A 213 10.90 -6.02 -25.29
N TRP A 214 10.67 -4.89 -25.94
CA TRP A 214 9.61 -4.76 -26.92
C TRP A 214 10.15 -5.00 -28.33
N SER A 215 9.55 -5.99 -28.98
CA SER A 215 9.74 -6.30 -30.41
C SER A 215 9.36 -5.11 -31.30
N PRO A 216 9.80 -5.10 -32.58
CA PRO A 216 9.77 -3.89 -33.40
C PRO A 216 8.41 -3.22 -33.34
N SER A 217 8.41 -2.02 -32.77
CA SER A 217 7.29 -1.09 -32.87
C SER A 217 6.92 -0.90 -34.34
N PRO A 218 5.71 -0.42 -34.69
CA PRO A 218 5.44 0.10 -36.05
C PRO A 218 6.46 1.17 -36.52
N THR A 219 7.28 1.71 -35.60
CA THR A 219 8.43 2.60 -35.87
C THR A 219 9.75 1.88 -36.20
N GLY A 220 9.76 0.54 -36.31
CA GLY A 220 10.85 -0.27 -36.87
C GLY A 220 11.99 -0.67 -35.91
N HIS A 221 12.05 -0.11 -34.70
CA HIS A 221 13.17 -0.34 -33.76
C HIS A 221 12.70 -1.08 -32.50
N SER A 222 13.60 -1.89 -31.92
CA SER A 222 13.35 -2.57 -30.64
C SER A 222 13.62 -1.59 -29.50
N LEU A 223 12.90 -1.75 -28.39
CA LEU A 223 13.08 -0.93 -27.18
C LEU A 223 13.32 -1.85 -25.99
N PHE A 224 14.04 -1.37 -24.99
CA PHE A 224 14.21 -2.06 -23.72
C PHE A 224 13.81 -1.19 -22.54
N ALA A 225 13.42 -1.84 -21.45
CA ALA A 225 13.22 -1.25 -20.15
C ALA A 225 13.74 -2.22 -19.08
N LEU A 226 14.71 -1.79 -18.29
CA LEU A 226 15.19 -2.47 -17.09
C LEU A 226 14.59 -1.73 -15.91
N GLU A 227 13.76 -2.38 -15.10
CA GLU A 227 13.05 -1.70 -14.02
C GLU A 227 13.12 -2.47 -12.71
N PHE A 228 13.19 -1.73 -11.61
CA PHE A 228 12.96 -2.28 -10.29
C PHE A 228 12.17 -1.33 -9.41
N HIS A 229 11.44 -1.91 -8.48
CA HIS A 229 10.63 -1.26 -7.47
C HIS A 229 10.84 -1.99 -6.15
N LEU A 230 11.50 -1.33 -5.20
CA LEU A 230 11.86 -1.86 -3.90
C LEU A 230 11.11 -1.10 -2.81
N PRO A 231 9.88 -1.51 -2.45
CA PRO A 231 9.18 -1.01 -1.29
C PRO A 231 9.78 -1.59 0.01
N TYR A 232 9.83 -0.78 1.06
CA TYR A 232 10.37 -1.12 2.37
C TYR A 232 9.67 -0.31 3.48
N TYR A 233 9.88 -0.71 4.73
CA TYR A 233 9.45 0.07 5.89
C TYR A 233 10.66 0.70 6.56
N ALA A 234 10.58 2.01 6.81
CA ALA A 234 11.56 2.75 7.57
C ALA A 234 11.05 2.98 8.99
N TRP A 235 11.77 2.47 9.98
CA TRP A 235 11.47 2.74 11.39
C TRP A 235 12.26 3.97 11.86
N ARG A 236 11.59 5.00 12.37
CA ARG A 236 12.23 6.21 12.91
C ARG A 236 11.67 6.60 14.26
N ARG A 237 12.50 7.32 15.03
CA ARG A 237 12.11 7.92 16.30
C ARG A 237 12.01 9.42 16.12
N THR A 238 10.82 9.98 16.25
CA THR A 238 10.55 11.40 16.03
C THR A 238 9.61 11.96 17.10
N ALA A 239 9.58 13.28 17.26
CA ALA A 239 8.69 13.92 18.23
C ALA A 239 7.21 13.89 17.78
N ALA A 240 6.97 13.86 16.48
CA ALA A 240 5.65 13.80 15.86
C ALA A 240 5.67 12.93 14.60
N VAL A 241 4.50 12.43 14.21
CA VAL A 241 4.30 11.75 12.93
C VAL A 241 4.61 12.70 11.77
N ILE A 242 5.33 12.21 10.77
CA ILE A 242 5.64 12.94 9.55
C ILE A 242 4.76 12.35 8.45
N GLU A 243 3.62 12.99 8.17
CA GLU A 243 2.74 12.51 7.10
C GLU A 243 3.36 12.77 5.72
N ASP A 244 3.14 11.85 4.78
CA ASP A 244 3.49 12.08 3.39
C ASP A 244 2.71 13.30 2.85
N PRO A 245 3.39 14.35 2.35
CA PRO A 245 2.73 15.54 1.84
C PRO A 245 1.92 15.26 0.56
N ARG A 246 2.20 14.17 -0.15
CA ARG A 246 1.51 13.78 -1.38
C ARG A 246 0.18 13.15 -1.01
N ARG A 247 -0.92 13.72 -1.50
CA ARG A 247 -2.28 13.22 -1.22
C ARG A 247 -3.00 12.74 -2.47
N VAL A 248 -3.70 11.61 -2.34
CA VAL A 248 -4.62 11.04 -3.33
C VAL A 248 -5.95 10.81 -2.62
N ASP A 249 -7.04 11.38 -3.15
CA ASP A 249 -8.38 11.29 -2.56
C ASP A 249 -8.41 11.72 -1.06
N GLY A 250 -7.61 12.74 -0.70
CA GLY A 250 -7.50 13.25 0.67
C GLY A 250 -6.62 12.43 1.61
N ARG A 251 -6.11 11.27 1.18
CA ARG A 251 -5.23 10.39 1.97
C ARG A 251 -3.77 10.52 1.55
N PRO A 252 -2.80 10.38 2.46
CA PRO A 252 -1.39 10.37 2.10
C PRO A 252 -1.07 9.19 1.17
N LEU A 253 -0.17 9.40 0.21
CA LEU A 253 0.24 8.38 -0.76
C LEU A 253 0.92 7.19 -0.07
N ARG A 254 1.80 7.48 0.90
CA ARG A 254 2.45 6.49 1.77
C ARG A 254 1.86 6.54 3.17
N ARG A 255 1.71 5.37 3.80
CA ARG A 255 1.21 5.30 5.17
C ARG A 255 2.34 5.58 6.16
N SER A 256 1.98 6.32 7.20
CA SER A 256 2.82 6.53 8.37
C SER A 256 2.02 6.11 9.59
N GLU A 257 2.60 5.28 10.44
CA GLU A 257 1.90 4.70 11.57
C GLU A 257 2.77 4.75 12.82
N GLU A 258 2.15 5.11 13.95
CA GLU A 258 2.81 5.05 15.25
C GLU A 258 2.92 3.60 15.71
N SER A 259 4.12 3.22 16.20
CA SER A 259 4.28 1.94 16.85
C SER A 259 3.54 1.92 18.19
N ILE A 260 2.77 0.88 18.43
CA ILE A 260 2.07 0.72 19.70
C ILE A 260 3.01 -0.05 20.63
N PRO A 261 3.66 0.61 21.61
CA PRO A 261 4.59 -0.08 22.49
C PRO A 261 3.83 -1.12 23.30
N LEU A 262 4.36 -2.33 23.31
CA LEU A 262 3.94 -3.33 24.27
C LEU A 262 4.53 -2.88 25.64
N ALA A 263 3.66 -2.41 26.54
CA ALA A 263 4.07 -1.86 27.83
C ALA A 263 4.42 -2.97 28.84
N MET A 264 5.70 -3.25 29.02
CA MET A 264 6.23 -3.90 30.24
C MET A 264 6.76 -2.77 31.10
N LYS A 265 6.26 -2.63 32.33
CA LYS A 265 6.67 -1.57 33.26
C LYS A 265 8.19 -1.52 33.36
N THR A 266 8.82 -0.56 32.69
CA THR A 266 10.17 -0.12 32.99
C THR A 266 10.08 1.25 33.69
N PRO A 267 10.95 1.52 34.68
CA PRO A 267 10.83 2.70 35.51
C PRO A 267 11.00 3.95 34.65
N ILE A 268 10.08 4.89 34.81
CA ILE A 268 10.07 6.20 34.18
C ILE A 268 11.41 6.88 34.46
N THR A 269 12.23 7.06 33.43
CA THR A 269 13.35 8.01 33.48
C THR A 269 12.83 9.35 33.03
N ASN A 270 12.98 10.34 33.92
CA ASN A 270 12.39 11.65 33.82
C ASN A 270 13.02 12.52 32.73
N HIS A 271 12.20 13.44 32.21
CA HIS A 271 12.56 14.71 31.56
C HIS A 271 13.24 14.67 30.18
N THR A 272 12.53 14.17 29.18
CA THR A 272 12.63 14.67 27.79
C THR A 272 11.26 14.50 27.13
N GLN A 273 10.89 15.36 26.17
CA GLN A 273 9.64 15.18 25.41
C GLN A 273 9.53 13.73 24.92
N PRO A 274 8.34 13.10 24.98
CA PRO A 274 8.20 11.71 24.59
C PRO A 274 8.46 11.58 23.08
N SER A 275 9.63 11.04 22.73
CA SER A 275 9.94 10.66 21.36
C SER A 275 9.22 9.35 21.07
N HIS A 276 8.36 9.33 20.06
CA HIS A 276 7.61 8.14 19.67
C HIS A 276 8.32 7.44 18.51
N ASP A 277 8.09 6.14 18.41
CA ASP A 277 8.62 5.30 17.35
C ASP A 277 7.55 5.15 16.27
N TYR A 278 7.88 5.46 15.01
CA TYR A 278 6.98 5.46 13.87
C TYR A 278 7.52 4.58 12.74
N ILE A 279 6.60 3.97 11.99
CA ILE A 279 6.86 3.15 10.81
C ILE A 279 6.35 3.90 9.58
N TYR A 280 7.21 4.08 8.59
CA TYR A 280 6.92 4.79 7.35
C TYR A 280 7.02 3.83 6.16
N GLU A 281 6.00 3.83 5.31
CA GLU A 281 6.07 3.19 3.99
C GLU A 281 6.95 4.02 3.06
N ALA A 282 7.92 3.38 2.42
CA ALA A 282 8.83 4.02 1.50
C ALA A 282 9.13 3.10 0.31
N GLN A 283 9.34 3.68 -0.87
CA GLN A 283 9.69 2.92 -2.06
C GLN A 283 10.79 3.63 -2.84
N ILE A 284 11.71 2.82 -3.37
CA ILE A 284 12.66 3.25 -4.39
C ILE A 284 12.28 2.58 -5.69
N SER A 285 12.16 3.36 -6.76
CA SER A 285 11.82 2.86 -8.10
C SER A 285 12.85 3.37 -9.10
N VAL A 286 13.37 2.50 -9.95
CA VAL A 286 14.30 2.87 -11.02
C VAL A 286 13.85 2.22 -12.32
N LEU A 287 13.81 3.02 -13.38
CA LEU A 287 13.58 2.58 -14.76
C LEU A 287 14.76 3.03 -15.60
N VAL A 288 15.39 2.12 -16.34
CA VAL A 288 16.40 2.40 -17.35
C VAL A 288 15.84 1.94 -18.70
N THR A 289 15.52 2.87 -19.60
CA THR A 289 14.88 2.57 -20.88
C THR A 289 15.59 3.27 -22.03
N GLY A 290 15.61 2.64 -23.20
CA GLY A 290 16.31 3.19 -24.35
C GLY A 290 16.05 2.45 -25.65
N ILE A 291 16.67 3.00 -26.70
CA ILE A 291 16.65 2.43 -28.05
C ILE A 291 17.82 1.44 -28.21
N ASP A 292 18.98 1.79 -27.67
CA ASP A 292 20.23 1.01 -27.73
C ASP A 292 21.15 1.35 -26.54
N ASP A 293 22.35 0.77 -26.52
CA ASP A 293 23.34 0.99 -25.47
C ASP A 293 23.91 2.43 -25.42
N TRP A 294 23.62 3.28 -26.41
CA TRP A 294 24.07 4.68 -26.47
C TRP A 294 22.97 5.67 -26.06
N VAL A 295 21.76 5.49 -26.59
CA VAL A 295 20.63 6.41 -26.33
C VAL A 295 19.65 5.77 -25.37
N TRP A 296 19.74 6.19 -24.11
CA TRP A 296 18.91 5.70 -23.02
C TRP A 296 18.65 6.78 -21.97
N ALA A 297 17.57 6.62 -21.22
CA ALA A 297 17.21 7.46 -20.09
C ALA A 297 17.02 6.59 -18.86
N ALA A 298 17.36 7.13 -17.68
CA ALA A 298 16.99 6.53 -16.41
C ALA A 298 16.17 7.48 -15.56
N TYR A 299 15.11 6.95 -14.97
CA TYR A 299 14.24 7.64 -14.03
C TYR A 299 14.38 6.95 -12.68
N CYS A 300 14.68 7.70 -11.63
CA CYS A 300 14.79 7.19 -10.27
C CYS A 300 13.91 8.00 -9.34
N PHE A 301 12.94 7.33 -8.71
CA PHE A 301 12.03 7.91 -7.74
C PHE A 301 12.37 7.36 -6.36
N ALA A 302 12.66 8.23 -5.40
CA ALA A 302 13.00 7.85 -4.04
C ALA A 302 12.12 8.59 -3.04
N ASP A 303 11.46 7.83 -2.15
CA ASP A 303 10.71 8.39 -1.04
C ASP A 303 11.67 8.80 0.10
N VAL A 304 11.68 10.08 0.45
CA VAL A 304 12.52 10.69 1.51
C VAL A 304 11.73 11.57 2.47
N TYR A 305 10.41 11.67 2.33
CA TYR A 305 9.53 12.54 3.12
C TYR A 305 9.66 12.38 4.65
N PHE A 306 10.01 11.18 5.13
CA PHE A 306 10.17 10.86 6.55
C PHE A 306 11.57 11.17 7.11
N LYS A 307 12.49 11.66 6.27
CA LYS A 307 13.87 11.97 6.64
C LYS A 307 13.99 13.44 7.06
N PRO A 308 14.93 13.77 7.96
CA PRO A 308 15.14 15.15 8.36
C PRO A 308 15.62 16.02 7.19
N GLU A 309 15.39 17.32 7.28
CA GLU A 309 15.88 18.29 6.30
C GLU A 309 17.42 18.22 6.19
N GLY A 310 17.94 18.29 4.96
CA GLY A 310 19.38 18.19 4.69
C GLY A 310 19.95 16.76 4.72
N HIS A 311 19.10 15.73 4.75
CA HIS A 311 19.55 14.34 4.62
C HIS A 311 20.29 14.09 3.29
N SER A 312 21.18 13.10 3.27
CA SER A 312 22.12 12.83 2.16
C SER A 312 21.44 12.46 0.84
N GLU A 313 20.16 12.06 0.87
CA GLU A 313 19.40 11.70 -0.33
C GLU A 313 18.53 12.85 -0.88
N THR A 314 18.60 14.03 -0.28
CA THR A 314 17.92 15.22 -0.81
C THR A 314 18.61 15.73 -2.08
N VAL A 315 17.85 16.34 -2.99
CA VAL A 315 18.40 16.86 -4.25
C VAL A 315 19.40 17.99 -4.02
N GLU A 316 19.17 18.78 -2.97
CA GLU A 316 20.04 19.85 -2.54
C GLU A 316 21.39 19.31 -2.07
N HIS A 317 21.40 18.20 -1.32
CA HIS A 317 22.64 17.57 -0.87
C HIS A 317 23.49 17.08 -2.05
N TYR A 318 22.87 16.37 -3.00
CA TYR A 318 23.58 15.88 -4.18
C TYR A 318 24.12 17.00 -5.07
N SER A 319 23.41 18.12 -5.16
CA SER A 319 23.87 19.27 -5.95
C SER A 319 24.97 20.08 -5.27
N ASN A 320 24.94 20.19 -3.93
CA ASN A 320 25.87 21.03 -3.16
C ASN A 320 27.14 20.28 -2.72
N SER A 321 27.22 18.96 -2.94
CA SER A 321 28.38 18.15 -2.60
C SER A 321 29.62 18.57 -3.41
N GLN A 322 30.77 18.70 -2.73
CA GLN A 322 32.07 18.96 -3.38
C GLN A 322 32.45 17.87 -4.39
N ILE A 323 32.04 16.63 -4.10
CA ILE A 323 32.20 15.49 -5.00
C ILE A 323 30.84 15.22 -5.63
N LYS A 324 30.76 15.26 -6.97
CA LYS A 324 29.52 14.95 -7.67
C LYS A 324 29.20 13.45 -7.49
N LEU A 325 28.26 13.13 -6.61
CA LEU A 325 27.81 11.78 -6.33
C LEU A 325 26.63 11.40 -7.23
N ASP A 326 26.47 10.11 -7.51
CA ASP A 326 25.38 9.58 -8.33
C ASP A 326 24.12 9.33 -7.48
N PRO A 327 23.02 10.09 -7.66
CA PRO A 327 21.84 9.96 -6.82
C PRO A 327 21.16 8.59 -6.93
N PRO A 328 20.97 7.98 -8.12
CA PRO A 328 20.38 6.64 -8.20
C PRO A 328 21.17 5.55 -7.48
N SER A 329 22.48 5.71 -7.30
CA SER A 329 23.30 4.85 -6.42
C SER A 329 23.25 5.16 -4.92
N CYS A 330 22.33 6.02 -4.46
CA CYS A 330 22.29 6.51 -3.07
C CYS A 330 23.61 7.20 -2.65
N GLY A 331 24.28 7.86 -3.59
CA GLY A 331 25.52 8.58 -3.35
C GLY A 331 26.76 7.71 -3.09
N ARG A 332 26.67 6.38 -3.30
CA ARG A 332 27.79 5.46 -3.06
C ARG A 332 28.84 5.51 -4.15
N HIS A 333 28.43 5.88 -5.36
CA HIS A 333 29.31 5.99 -6.50
C HIS A 333 29.44 7.45 -6.93
N PRO A 334 30.62 7.85 -7.43
CA PRO A 334 30.76 9.15 -8.04
C PRO A 334 29.95 9.20 -9.35
N ALA A 335 29.36 10.35 -9.64
CA ALA A 335 28.71 10.61 -10.93
C ALA A 335 29.73 10.78 -12.07
N ASN A 336 31.02 10.95 -11.74
CA ASN A 336 32.13 11.11 -12.69
C ASN A 336 33.26 10.13 -12.34
N PRO A 337 33.73 9.29 -13.30
CA PRO A 337 33.21 9.14 -14.65
C PRO A 337 31.83 8.45 -14.71
N PRO A 338 30.99 8.77 -15.71
CA PRO A 338 29.67 8.17 -15.84
C PRO A 338 29.74 6.72 -16.32
N VAL A 339 28.69 5.96 -15.99
CA VAL A 339 28.44 4.67 -16.64
C VAL A 339 27.70 4.91 -17.94
N TRP A 340 28.27 4.43 -19.03
CA TRP A 340 27.69 4.56 -20.36
C TRP A 340 26.76 3.40 -20.71
N ILE A 341 27.04 2.20 -20.21
CA ILE A 341 26.26 1.00 -20.55
C ILE A 341 25.01 0.92 -19.66
N PRO A 342 23.79 0.88 -20.24
CA PRO A 342 22.55 0.89 -19.45
C PRO A 342 22.42 -0.34 -18.55
N ARG A 343 22.87 -1.52 -19.01
CA ARG A 343 22.87 -2.76 -18.23
C ARG A 343 23.78 -2.67 -16.99
N GLU A 344 24.99 -2.14 -17.15
CA GLU A 344 25.88 -1.90 -16.00
C GLU A 344 25.25 -0.90 -15.03
N TYR A 345 24.70 0.20 -15.55
CA TYR A 345 24.12 1.24 -14.72
C TYR A 345 22.93 0.72 -13.90
N TYR A 346 22.08 -0.11 -14.50
CA TYR A 346 20.99 -0.79 -13.82
C TYR A 346 21.49 -1.66 -12.66
N LEU A 347 22.50 -2.52 -12.87
CA LEU A 347 23.07 -3.36 -11.82
C LEU A 347 23.74 -2.54 -10.70
N ARG A 348 24.42 -1.44 -11.06
CA ARG A 348 25.01 -0.51 -10.09
C ARG A 348 23.94 0.15 -9.21
N ALA A 349 22.85 0.63 -9.82
CA ALA A 349 21.75 1.22 -9.07
C ALA A 349 21.04 0.17 -8.20
N LEU A 350 20.76 -1.01 -8.75
CA LEU A 350 20.09 -2.09 -8.04
C LEU A 350 20.92 -2.58 -6.83
N SER A 351 22.22 -2.82 -7.01
CA SER A 351 23.10 -3.23 -5.90
C SER A 351 23.14 -2.18 -4.78
N SER A 352 23.30 -0.91 -5.12
CA SER A 352 23.32 0.18 -4.14
C SER A 352 22.01 0.34 -3.39
N ARG A 353 20.87 0.24 -4.10
CA ARG A 353 19.53 0.41 -3.51
C ARG A 353 19.05 -0.83 -2.77
N MET A 354 19.45 -2.03 -3.19
CA MET A 354 19.18 -3.27 -2.46
C MET A 354 19.89 -3.26 -1.09
N ASP A 355 21.12 -2.77 -1.04
CA ASP A 355 21.85 -2.62 0.23
C ASP A 355 21.18 -1.63 1.18
N GLN A 356 20.73 -0.48 0.66
CA GLN A 356 19.95 0.46 1.45
C GLN A 356 18.66 -0.18 2.00
N VAL A 357 17.94 -0.92 1.16
CA VAL A 357 16.70 -1.59 1.54
C VAL A 357 16.95 -2.67 2.58
N GLU A 358 18.02 -3.45 2.45
CA GLU A 358 18.48 -4.42 3.45
C GLU A 358 18.71 -3.73 4.80
N GLN A 359 19.47 -2.64 4.85
CA GLN A 359 19.75 -1.94 6.10
C GLN A 359 18.49 -1.41 6.79
N GLU A 360 17.55 -0.87 6.01
CA GLU A 360 16.26 -0.39 6.55
C GLU A 360 15.40 -1.54 7.08
N TRP A 361 15.39 -2.68 6.39
CA TRP A 361 14.73 -3.88 6.87
C TRP A 361 15.38 -4.42 8.14
N ASN A 362 16.70 -4.51 8.18
CA ASN A 362 17.42 -4.99 9.36
C ASN A 362 17.10 -4.13 10.58
N ASN A 363 17.11 -2.80 10.45
CA ASN A 363 16.71 -1.88 11.53
C ASN A 363 15.24 -2.08 11.94
N SER A 364 14.31 -2.15 10.99
CA SER A 364 12.88 -2.30 11.27
C SER A 364 12.55 -3.65 11.91
N VAL A 365 13.15 -4.74 11.44
CA VAL A 365 12.97 -6.10 11.99
C VAL A 365 13.60 -6.20 13.37
N SER A 366 14.85 -5.75 13.54
CA SER A 366 15.54 -5.82 14.83
C SER A 366 14.77 -5.09 15.93
N ARG A 367 14.22 -3.90 15.63
CA ARG A 367 13.39 -3.15 16.58
C ARG A 367 12.09 -3.86 16.92
N LEU A 368 11.42 -4.43 15.92
CA LEU A 368 10.19 -5.19 16.14
C LEU A 368 10.44 -6.41 17.02
N VAL A 369 11.52 -7.17 16.75
CA VAL A 369 11.92 -8.33 17.56
C VAL A 369 12.25 -7.91 19.00
N GLN A 370 13.00 -6.83 19.19
CA GLN A 370 13.29 -6.30 20.53
C GLN A 370 12.03 -5.93 21.32
N GLN A 371 10.96 -5.49 20.64
CA GLN A 371 9.68 -5.20 21.28
C GLN A 371 8.90 -6.48 21.65
N THR A 372 9.02 -7.55 20.87
CA THR A 372 8.26 -8.80 21.08
C THR A 372 8.95 -9.79 22.01
N GLU A 373 10.28 -9.84 22.00
CA GLU A 373 11.08 -10.84 22.72
C GLU A 373 10.81 -10.90 24.24
N PRO A 374 10.69 -9.77 24.98
CA PRO A 374 10.42 -9.82 26.41
C PRO A 374 9.08 -10.51 26.75
N TYR A 375 8.08 -10.34 25.88
CA TYR A 375 6.76 -10.95 26.05
C TYR A 375 6.80 -12.44 25.81
N ILE A 376 7.41 -12.84 24.69
CA ILE A 376 7.62 -14.25 24.36
C ILE A 376 8.39 -14.95 25.49
N TYR A 377 9.47 -14.33 25.98
CA TYR A 377 10.27 -14.88 27.07
C TYR A 377 9.46 -15.02 28.36
N SER A 378 8.75 -13.97 28.78
CA SER A 378 7.92 -14.03 30.00
C SER A 378 6.81 -15.07 29.93
N PHE A 379 6.23 -15.27 28.74
CA PHE A 379 5.21 -16.28 28.51
C PHE A 379 5.79 -17.69 28.62
N THR A 380 6.96 -17.94 28.04
CA THR A 380 7.62 -19.26 28.13
C THR A 380 8.02 -19.68 29.55
N ARG A 381 8.08 -18.73 30.49
CA ARG A 381 8.44 -18.99 31.90
C ARG A 381 7.24 -19.05 32.85
N ASP A 382 6.02 -18.92 32.34
CA ASP A 382 4.78 -18.81 33.14
C ASP A 382 4.79 -17.64 34.15
N ASP A 383 5.66 -16.64 33.95
CA ASP A 383 5.80 -15.47 34.84
C ASP A 383 4.66 -14.42 34.62
N ILE A 384 3.73 -14.69 33.69
CA ILE A 384 2.67 -13.75 33.31
C ILE A 384 1.46 -13.89 34.24
N ASP A 385 1.25 -12.86 35.04
CA ASP A 385 0.00 -12.62 35.75
C ASP A 385 -1.10 -12.22 34.75
N VAL A 386 -1.87 -13.20 34.28
CA VAL A 386 -2.98 -13.05 33.30
C VAL A 386 -3.96 -11.93 33.69
N SER A 387 -4.07 -11.61 34.99
CA SER A 387 -4.94 -10.55 35.49
C SER A 387 -4.50 -9.13 35.07
N LYS A 388 -3.22 -8.91 34.77
CA LYS A 388 -2.65 -7.61 34.37
C LYS A 388 -2.64 -7.39 32.86
N MET A 389 -2.90 -8.45 32.08
CA MET A 389 -2.82 -8.43 30.61
C MET A 389 -4.15 -8.08 29.93
N GLY A 390 -5.20 -7.86 30.73
CA GLY A 390 -6.54 -7.46 30.28
C GLY A 390 -6.69 -5.97 29.96
N ASP A 391 -5.61 -5.18 30.00
CA ASP A 391 -5.68 -3.77 29.60
C ASP A 391 -5.93 -3.67 28.08
N ILE A 392 -6.97 -2.92 27.70
CA ILE A 392 -7.40 -2.69 26.32
C ILE A 392 -6.23 -2.17 25.46
N THR A 393 -5.31 -1.41 26.07
CA THR A 393 -4.11 -0.90 25.38
C THR A 393 -3.14 -2.01 24.98
N GLN A 394 -2.94 -3.02 25.84
CA GLN A 394 -2.08 -4.17 25.52
C GLN A 394 -2.72 -5.06 24.43
N GLN A 395 -4.04 -5.30 24.49
CA GLN A 395 -4.74 -6.05 23.44
C GLN A 395 -4.62 -5.37 22.06
N LYS A 396 -4.70 -4.04 22.03
CA LYS A 396 -4.46 -3.27 20.80
C LYS A 396 -3.02 -3.43 20.32
N GLY A 397 -2.04 -3.39 21.23
CA GLY A 397 -0.64 -3.67 20.96
C GLY A 397 -0.43 -5.05 20.33
N PHE A 398 -0.96 -6.13 20.91
CA PHE A 398 -0.84 -7.49 20.37
C PHE A 398 -1.39 -7.60 18.94
N LYS A 399 -2.61 -7.09 18.72
CA LYS A 399 -3.24 -7.10 17.39
C LYS A 399 -2.42 -6.30 16.37
N TRP A 400 -1.90 -5.15 16.78
CA TRP A 400 -1.04 -4.32 15.96
C TRP A 400 0.26 -5.05 15.60
N THR A 401 0.95 -5.65 16.57
CA THR A 401 2.20 -6.39 16.38
C THR A 401 2.03 -7.56 15.40
N ILE A 402 0.98 -8.38 15.56
CA ILE A 402 0.69 -9.50 14.64
C ILE A 402 0.49 -8.98 13.21
N ARG A 403 -0.28 -7.90 13.05
CA ARG A 403 -0.51 -7.30 11.73
C ARG A 403 0.81 -6.82 11.12
N VAL A 404 1.67 -6.14 11.87
CA VAL A 404 2.96 -5.63 11.39
C VAL A 404 3.92 -6.78 11.04
N LEU A 405 4.02 -7.81 11.89
CA LEU A 405 4.81 -9.02 11.63
C LEU A 405 4.41 -9.68 10.30
N ARG A 406 3.11 -9.85 10.05
CA ARG A 406 2.57 -10.39 8.79
C ARG A 406 2.85 -9.47 7.61
N GLN A 407 2.66 -8.16 7.78
CA GLN A 407 2.88 -7.17 6.74
C GLN A 407 4.36 -7.10 6.31
N PHE A 408 5.28 -7.15 7.27
CA PHE A 408 6.73 -7.18 7.02
C PHE A 408 7.13 -8.48 6.32
N SER A 409 6.67 -9.62 6.85
CA SER A 409 6.92 -10.94 6.27
C SER A 409 6.47 -11.03 4.82
N HIS A 410 5.25 -10.57 4.52
CA HIS A 410 4.70 -10.59 3.17
C HIS A 410 5.51 -9.75 2.18
N LEU A 411 5.89 -8.53 2.58
CA LEU A 411 6.63 -7.63 1.69
C LEU A 411 8.07 -8.12 1.42
N LEU A 412 8.74 -8.63 2.46
CA LEU A 412 10.06 -9.27 2.32
C LEU A 412 10.00 -10.51 1.43
N SER A 413 9.03 -11.40 1.66
CA SER A 413 8.83 -12.58 0.82
C SER A 413 8.63 -12.19 -0.65
N LYS A 414 7.81 -11.19 -0.93
CA LYS A 414 7.62 -10.68 -2.30
C LYS A 414 8.93 -10.17 -2.92
N THR A 415 9.74 -9.44 -2.17
CA THR A 415 11.03 -8.91 -2.64
C THR A 415 11.99 -10.03 -2.99
N ILE A 416 12.11 -11.03 -2.11
CA ILE A 416 12.94 -12.22 -2.33
C ILE A 416 12.45 -13.03 -3.54
N ASN A 417 11.15 -13.32 -3.62
CA ASN A 417 10.57 -14.09 -4.73
C ASN A 417 10.74 -13.38 -6.08
N THR A 418 10.66 -12.05 -6.09
CA THR A 418 10.86 -11.25 -7.30
C THR A 418 12.32 -11.30 -7.74
N TRP A 419 13.26 -11.19 -6.81
CA TRP A 419 14.69 -11.41 -7.10
C TRP A 419 14.93 -12.83 -7.64
N ASP A 420 14.37 -13.85 -7.01
CA ASP A 420 14.54 -15.24 -7.46
C ASP A 420 13.97 -15.46 -8.87
N THR A 421 12.84 -14.82 -9.19
CA THR A 421 12.26 -14.88 -10.54
C THR A 421 13.17 -14.22 -11.57
N PHE A 422 13.69 -13.04 -11.26
CA PHE A 422 14.67 -12.33 -12.08
C PHE A 422 15.95 -13.15 -12.27
N ASN A 423 16.55 -13.63 -11.18
CA ASN A 423 17.79 -14.40 -11.16
C ASN A 423 17.67 -15.74 -11.90
N ASN A 424 16.49 -16.38 -11.88
CA ASN A 424 16.27 -17.66 -12.56
C ASN A 424 15.87 -17.52 -14.04
N GLY A 425 15.72 -16.30 -14.56
CA GLY A 425 15.23 -16.04 -15.91
C GLY A 425 15.91 -14.84 -16.56
N GLU A 426 15.39 -13.65 -16.26
CA GLU A 426 15.73 -12.40 -16.94
C GLU A 426 17.17 -11.93 -16.70
N ILE A 427 17.86 -12.41 -15.65
CA ILE A 427 19.28 -12.12 -15.44
C ILE A 427 20.15 -12.53 -16.65
N ARG A 428 19.68 -13.47 -17.48
CA ARG A 428 20.34 -13.90 -18.72
C ARG A 428 20.53 -12.76 -19.73
N TYR A 429 19.75 -11.68 -19.67
CA TYR A 429 19.98 -10.47 -20.49
C TYR A 429 21.32 -9.78 -20.20
N PHE A 430 21.97 -10.09 -19.07
CA PHE A 430 23.26 -9.54 -18.66
C PHE A 430 24.45 -10.45 -19.06
N TYR A 431 24.16 -11.60 -19.68
CA TYR A 431 25.16 -12.54 -20.18
C TYR A 431 25.42 -12.36 -21.67
N LYS A 432 26.52 -12.91 -22.14
CA LYS A 432 26.78 -13.02 -23.58
C LYS A 432 25.76 -13.99 -24.20
N PRO A 433 25.27 -13.72 -25.43
CA PRO A 433 24.32 -14.62 -26.08
C PRO A 433 24.86 -16.05 -26.17
N HIS A 434 24.05 -17.03 -25.77
CA HIS A 434 24.40 -18.46 -25.82
C HIS A 434 25.62 -18.87 -24.99
N SER A 435 25.96 -18.09 -23.96
CA SER A 435 27.06 -18.35 -23.04
C SER A 435 26.61 -18.07 -21.60
N ASP A 436 27.21 -18.78 -20.65
CA ASP A 436 27.06 -18.50 -19.21
C ASP A 436 28.14 -17.52 -18.71
N GLU A 437 28.88 -16.88 -19.61
CA GLU A 437 29.76 -15.76 -19.28
C GLU A 437 28.99 -14.44 -19.27
N LEU A 438 29.23 -13.62 -18.24
CA LEU A 438 28.70 -12.26 -18.20
C LEU A 438 29.21 -11.44 -19.39
N ALA A 439 28.39 -10.47 -19.83
CA ALA A 439 28.79 -9.57 -20.90
C ALA A 439 30.04 -8.75 -20.53
N ASP A 440 30.18 -8.41 -19.24
CA ASP A 440 31.37 -7.80 -18.66
C ASP A 440 31.68 -8.46 -17.29
N ALA A 441 32.95 -8.84 -17.09
CA ALA A 441 33.40 -9.48 -15.85
C ALA A 441 33.32 -8.56 -14.63
N SER A 442 33.35 -7.24 -14.81
CA SER A 442 33.18 -6.28 -13.72
C SER A 442 31.78 -6.33 -13.11
N TRP A 443 30.78 -6.89 -13.80
CA TRP A 443 29.42 -6.96 -13.29
C TRP A 443 29.24 -8.02 -12.19
N VAL A 444 30.19 -8.95 -12.06
CA VAL A 444 30.21 -9.98 -11.00
C VAL A 444 30.12 -9.35 -9.62
N THR A 445 30.78 -8.21 -9.39
CA THR A 445 30.78 -7.56 -8.07
C THR A 445 29.41 -6.99 -7.71
N TYR A 446 28.68 -6.42 -8.68
CA TYR A 446 27.31 -5.95 -8.42
C TYR A 446 26.36 -7.12 -8.15
N MET A 447 26.47 -8.20 -8.92
CA MET A 447 25.63 -9.39 -8.73
C MET A 447 25.90 -10.05 -7.38
N ALA A 448 27.17 -10.25 -7.01
CA ALA A 448 27.55 -10.80 -5.72
C ALA A 448 27.07 -9.94 -4.55
N ALA A 449 27.12 -8.60 -4.69
CA ALA A 449 26.59 -7.69 -3.67
C ALA A 449 25.06 -7.82 -3.55
N ILE A 450 24.33 -7.91 -4.66
CA ILE A 450 22.87 -8.10 -4.62
C ILE A 450 22.52 -9.44 -3.98
N ASP A 451 23.18 -10.54 -4.37
CA ASP A 451 22.95 -11.86 -3.80
C ASP A 451 23.25 -11.92 -2.30
N LYS A 452 24.31 -11.23 -1.85
CA LYS A 452 24.62 -11.06 -0.43
C LYS A 452 23.45 -10.40 0.29
N ASN A 453 22.98 -9.26 -0.21
CA ASN A 453 21.93 -8.49 0.44
C ASN A 453 20.60 -9.26 0.44
N VAL A 454 20.27 -9.98 -0.64
CA VAL A 454 19.08 -10.83 -0.67
C VAL A 454 19.20 -12.02 0.28
N THR A 455 20.40 -12.56 0.49
CA THR A 455 20.63 -13.60 1.50
C THR A 455 20.38 -13.07 2.91
N GLU A 456 20.88 -11.87 3.23
CA GLU A 456 20.58 -11.20 4.50
C GLU A 456 19.07 -10.93 4.67
N LEU A 457 18.37 -10.52 3.60
CA LEU A 457 16.91 -10.40 3.62
C LEU A 457 16.20 -11.74 3.88
N ARG A 458 16.72 -12.87 3.39
CA ARG A 458 16.16 -14.22 3.68
C ARG A 458 16.34 -14.59 5.15
N ASP A 459 17.46 -14.22 5.76
CA ASP A 459 17.70 -14.45 7.19
C ASP A 459 16.74 -13.62 8.05
N LEU A 460 16.52 -12.35 7.69
CA LEU A 460 15.52 -11.49 8.33
C LEU A 460 14.09 -12.03 8.15
N TYR A 461 13.74 -12.51 6.96
CA TYR A 461 12.45 -13.14 6.70
C TYR A 461 12.23 -14.38 7.57
N SER A 462 13.25 -15.25 7.67
CA SER A 462 13.20 -16.46 8.51
C SER A 462 13.02 -16.10 9.99
N THR A 463 13.71 -15.06 10.46
CA THR A 463 13.58 -14.53 11.81
C THR A 463 12.16 -14.00 12.07
N LEU A 464 11.59 -13.25 11.14
CA LEU A 464 10.22 -12.74 11.24
C LEU A 464 9.18 -13.87 11.25
N GLN A 465 9.34 -14.90 10.42
CA GLN A 465 8.43 -16.05 10.39
C GLN A 465 8.41 -16.75 11.74
N TYR A 466 9.60 -17.05 12.28
CA TYR A 466 9.74 -17.65 13.59
C TYR A 466 9.10 -16.79 14.70
N GLN A 467 9.37 -15.49 14.71
CA GLN A 467 8.80 -14.56 15.68
C GLN A 467 7.28 -14.41 15.53
N THR A 468 6.76 -14.44 14.31
CA THR A 468 5.32 -14.43 14.03
C THR A 468 4.64 -15.66 14.63
N GLU A 469 5.20 -16.84 14.39
CA GLU A 469 4.65 -18.10 14.92
C GLU A 469 4.65 -18.10 16.46
N LEU A 470 5.77 -17.74 17.09
CA LEU A 470 5.86 -17.67 18.55
C LEU A 470 4.86 -16.68 19.15
N PHE A 471 4.76 -15.49 18.57
CA PHE A 471 3.91 -14.43 19.10
C PHE A 471 2.41 -14.74 18.87
N GLU A 472 2.06 -15.37 17.76
CA GLU A 472 0.70 -15.85 17.51
C GLU A 472 0.31 -16.97 18.46
N ASN A 473 1.18 -17.96 18.69
CA ASN A 473 0.95 -19.04 19.64
C ASN A 473 0.72 -18.50 21.06
N MET A 474 1.57 -17.56 21.50
CA MET A 474 1.39 -16.85 22.77
C MET A 474 0.03 -16.13 22.82
N THR A 475 -0.30 -15.34 21.79
CA THR A 475 -1.54 -14.55 21.76
C THR A 475 -2.77 -15.45 21.79
N ASN A 476 -2.76 -16.55 21.03
CA ASN A 476 -3.85 -17.52 21.00
C ASN A 476 -4.03 -18.21 22.36
N SER A 477 -2.92 -18.58 23.02
CA SER A 477 -2.98 -19.15 24.37
C SER A 477 -3.57 -18.16 25.38
N LEU A 478 -3.13 -16.90 25.34
CA LEU A 478 -3.66 -15.84 26.20
C LEU A 478 -5.16 -15.61 25.97
N VAL A 479 -5.62 -15.60 24.73
CA VAL A 479 -7.05 -15.49 24.40
C VAL A 479 -7.84 -16.68 24.97
N ASN A 480 -7.32 -17.90 24.82
CA ASN A 480 -7.96 -19.10 25.35
C ASN A 480 -8.06 -19.06 26.89
N HIS A 481 -6.99 -18.63 27.57
CA HIS A 481 -6.99 -18.46 29.03
C HIS A 481 -7.95 -17.35 29.49
N ALA A 482 -8.02 -16.24 28.76
CA ALA A 482 -8.95 -15.16 29.05
C ALA A 482 -10.41 -15.62 28.90
N GLN A 483 -10.75 -16.34 27.83
CA GLN A 483 -12.08 -16.92 27.62
C GLN A 483 -12.44 -17.92 28.71
N HIS A 484 -11.49 -18.76 29.13
CA HIS A 484 -11.72 -19.70 30.23
C HIS A 484 -11.98 -18.96 31.55
N SER A 485 -11.21 -17.92 31.86
CA SER A 485 -11.42 -17.07 33.04
C SER A 485 -12.78 -16.37 33.00
N GLU A 486 -13.15 -15.79 31.86
CA GLU A 486 -14.46 -15.15 31.68
C GLU A 486 -15.60 -16.15 31.90
N THR A 487 -15.46 -17.38 31.40
CA THR A 487 -16.40 -18.48 31.65
C THR A 487 -16.50 -18.84 33.14
N ILE A 488 -15.37 -18.84 33.87
CA ILE A 488 -15.38 -19.07 35.33
C ILE A 488 -16.08 -17.91 36.06
N THR A 489 -15.81 -16.66 35.66
CA THR A 489 -16.43 -15.48 36.30
C THR A 489 -17.93 -15.41 36.05
N THR A 490 -18.39 -15.67 34.82
CA THR A 490 -19.82 -15.74 34.48
C THR A 490 -20.50 -16.89 35.21
N ARG A 491 -19.84 -18.04 35.36
CA ARG A 491 -20.34 -19.14 36.19
C ARG A 491 -20.50 -18.73 37.66
N LYS A 492 -19.51 -18.05 38.25
CA LYS A 492 -19.60 -17.53 39.63
C LYS A 492 -20.69 -16.47 39.78
N GLN A 493 -20.87 -15.58 38.79
CA GLN A 493 -21.96 -14.62 38.78
C GLN A 493 -23.32 -15.32 38.71
N SER A 494 -23.46 -16.36 37.88
CA SER A 494 -24.68 -17.17 37.80
C SER A 494 -24.98 -17.86 39.13
N GLU A 495 -23.97 -18.42 39.80
CA GLU A 495 -24.11 -18.99 41.15
C GLU A 495 -24.51 -17.93 42.18
N PHE A 496 -23.92 -16.73 42.13
CA PHE A 496 -24.29 -15.62 43.01
C PHE A 496 -25.71 -15.13 42.76
N ILE A 497 -26.12 -14.99 41.49
CA ILE A 497 -27.49 -14.65 41.10
C ILE A 497 -28.46 -15.73 41.60
N ARG A 498 -28.09 -17.01 41.49
CA ARG A 498 -28.89 -18.12 42.02
C ARG A 498 -29.03 -18.05 43.54
N ALA A 499 -27.95 -17.74 44.27
CA ALA A 499 -28.02 -17.57 45.71
C ALA A 499 -28.87 -16.35 46.12
N LEU A 500 -28.66 -15.21 45.45
CA LEU A 500 -29.41 -13.98 45.68
C LEU A 500 -30.91 -14.19 45.43
N THR A 501 -31.25 -14.84 44.31
CA THR A 501 -32.66 -15.14 43.96
C THR A 501 -33.31 -16.02 45.03
N VAL A 502 -32.64 -17.10 45.49
CA VAL A 502 -33.14 -17.96 46.58
C VAL A 502 -33.37 -17.16 47.87
N ILE A 503 -32.43 -16.27 48.23
CA ILE A 503 -32.57 -15.39 49.40
C ILE A 503 -33.76 -14.45 49.22
N THR A 504 -33.88 -13.72 48.10
CA THR A 504 -35.02 -12.82 47.85
C THR A 504 -36.35 -13.57 47.89
N ILE A 505 -36.43 -14.77 47.31
CA ILE A 505 -37.64 -15.60 47.33
C ILE A 505 -38.01 -15.97 48.78
N PHE A 506 -37.04 -16.30 49.62
CA PHE A 506 -37.27 -16.67 51.02
C PHE A 506 -37.67 -15.47 51.90
N TYR A 507 -37.14 -14.28 51.62
CA TYR A 507 -37.46 -13.05 52.37
C TYR A 507 -38.70 -12.30 51.84
N LEU A 508 -39.23 -12.66 50.67
CA LEU A 508 -40.42 -12.04 50.09
C LEU A 508 -41.69 -12.22 50.94
N PRO A 509 -42.04 -13.41 51.46
CA PRO A 509 -43.22 -13.58 52.32
C PRO A 509 -43.15 -12.77 53.63
N PRO A 510 -42.03 -12.80 54.39
CA PRO A 510 -41.89 -11.98 55.61
C PRO A 510 -41.95 -10.48 55.35
N THR A 511 -41.30 -9.99 54.28
CA THR A 511 -41.32 -8.56 53.94
C THR A 511 -42.71 -8.11 53.51
N LEU A 512 -43.40 -8.86 52.65
CA LEU A 512 -44.79 -8.57 52.28
C LEU A 512 -45.73 -8.58 53.49
N ALA A 513 -45.66 -9.60 54.34
CA ALA A 513 -46.45 -9.65 55.58
C ALA A 513 -46.16 -8.43 56.46
N SER A 514 -44.89 -8.05 56.63
CA SER A 514 -44.52 -6.87 57.41
C SER A 514 -45.01 -5.57 56.79
N THR A 515 -44.97 -5.42 55.46
CA THR A 515 -45.48 -4.21 54.78
C THR A 515 -46.99 -4.07 54.89
N ILE A 516 -47.75 -5.17 54.73
CA ILE A 516 -49.22 -5.17 54.86
C ILE A 516 -49.62 -4.73 56.27
N PHE A 517 -48.90 -5.21 57.29
CA PHE A 517 -49.17 -4.88 58.70
C PHE A 517 -48.55 -3.55 59.17
N SER A 518 -47.62 -2.98 58.41
CA SER A 518 -47.10 -1.63 58.63
C SER A 518 -47.99 -0.53 58.03
N MET A 519 -48.91 -0.87 57.11
CA MET A 519 -49.88 0.09 56.57
C MET A 519 -51.02 0.32 57.57
N GLN A 520 -50.83 1.31 58.46
CA GLN A 520 -51.75 1.66 59.55
C GLN A 520 -53.17 2.11 59.14
N GLY A 521 -53.50 2.13 57.84
CA GLY A 521 -54.79 2.62 57.33
C GLY A 521 -55.74 1.57 56.77
N ILE A 522 -55.32 0.30 56.60
CA ILE A 522 -56.10 -0.72 55.86
C ILE A 522 -56.55 -1.88 56.78
N LEU A 523 -55.94 -2.03 57.97
CA LEU A 523 -56.25 -3.13 58.88
C LEU A 523 -57.31 -2.74 59.93
N PRO A 524 -58.20 -3.68 60.34
CA PRO A 524 -59.15 -3.46 61.43
C PRO A 524 -58.42 -3.15 62.75
N HIS A 525 -58.97 -2.30 63.61
CA HIS A 525 -58.39 -1.88 64.91
C HIS A 525 -58.10 -3.01 65.93
N ALA A 526 -58.27 -4.28 65.56
CA ALA A 526 -58.10 -5.47 66.39
C ALA A 526 -57.10 -6.50 65.83
N ALA A 527 -56.24 -6.11 64.87
CA ALA A 527 -55.24 -7.02 64.31
C ALA A 527 -54.24 -7.48 65.39
N SER A 528 -54.23 -8.78 65.68
CA SER A 528 -53.38 -9.40 66.69
C SER A 528 -52.10 -9.98 66.08
N ILE A 529 -51.09 -10.28 66.91
CA ILE A 529 -49.84 -10.90 66.45
C ILE A 529 -50.07 -12.29 65.82
N ASN A 530 -51.19 -12.94 66.14
CA ASN A 530 -51.58 -14.23 65.57
C ASN A 530 -52.03 -14.09 64.11
N ASP A 531 -52.68 -12.98 63.73
CA ASP A 531 -53.14 -12.70 62.36
C ASP A 531 -51.96 -12.43 61.42
N TRP A 532 -50.91 -11.79 61.94
CA TRP A 532 -49.64 -11.66 61.25
C TRP A 532 -48.97 -13.04 61.02
N GLY A 533 -49.04 -13.94 62.02
CA GLY A 533 -48.55 -15.32 61.88
C GLY A 533 -49.28 -16.11 60.79
N TYR A 534 -50.62 -16.05 60.75
CA TYR A 534 -51.41 -16.77 59.73
C TYR A 534 -51.19 -16.23 58.31
N THR A 535 -51.08 -14.90 58.15
CA THR A 535 -50.80 -14.28 56.84
C THR A 535 -49.40 -14.59 56.35
N LEU A 536 -48.40 -14.65 57.25
CA LEU A 536 -47.04 -15.08 56.93
C LEU A 536 -47.01 -16.53 56.42
N VAL A 537 -47.68 -17.46 57.12
CA VAL A 537 -47.77 -18.87 56.70
C VAL A 537 -48.48 -19.02 55.36
N GLY A 538 -49.58 -18.28 55.15
CA GLY A 538 -50.30 -18.25 53.87
C GLY A 538 -49.43 -17.75 52.71
N LEU A 539 -48.64 -16.70 52.92
CA LEU A 539 -47.72 -16.17 51.91
C LEU A 539 -46.55 -17.13 51.61
N PHE A 540 -46.04 -17.87 52.61
CA PHE A 540 -45.04 -18.92 52.39
C PHE A 540 -45.60 -20.07 51.54
N ILE A 541 -46.84 -20.50 51.79
CA ILE A 541 -47.49 -21.55 51.01
C ILE A 541 -47.73 -21.07 49.57
N ALA A 542 -48.21 -19.83 49.39
CA ALA A 542 -48.44 -19.24 48.08
C ALA A 542 -47.15 -19.11 47.25
N THR A 543 -46.07 -18.62 47.87
CA THR A 543 -44.75 -18.54 47.22
C THR A 543 -44.19 -19.92 46.88
N PHE A 544 -44.33 -20.92 47.76
CA PHE A 544 -43.90 -22.29 47.50
C PHE A 544 -44.66 -22.94 46.31
N ILE A 545 -45.98 -22.74 46.24
CA ILE A 545 -46.80 -23.22 45.12
C ILE A 545 -46.39 -22.54 43.80
N LEU A 546 -46.06 -21.24 43.84
CA LEU A 546 -45.63 -20.48 42.67
C LEU A 546 -44.26 -20.96 42.15
N ILE A 547 -43.32 -21.26 43.05
CA ILE A 547 -41.99 -21.79 42.71
C ILE A 547 -42.09 -23.20 42.10
N LEU A 548 -42.92 -24.09 42.66
CA LEU A 548 -43.09 -25.45 42.12
C LEU A 548 -43.73 -25.45 40.73
N ASN A 549 -44.51 -24.43 40.39
CA ASN A 549 -45.13 -24.28 39.08
C ASN A 549 -44.35 -23.39 38.10
N LEU A 550 -43.20 -22.84 38.49
CA LEU A 550 -42.39 -21.95 37.64
C LEU A 550 -42.09 -22.54 36.25
N PRO A 551 -41.74 -23.84 36.08
CA PRO A 551 -41.50 -24.44 34.77
C PRO A 551 -42.75 -24.54 33.88
N ARG A 552 -43.95 -24.54 34.49
CA ARG A 552 -45.24 -24.52 33.77
C ARG A 552 -45.66 -23.09 33.42
N ILE A 553 -45.33 -22.12 34.28
CA ILE A 553 -45.61 -20.70 34.08
C ILE A 553 -44.74 -20.10 32.97
N THR A 554 -43.46 -20.49 32.83
CA THR A 554 -42.61 -20.01 31.73
C THR A 554 -43.09 -20.52 30.36
N LYS A 555 -43.61 -21.75 30.29
CA LYS A 555 -44.31 -22.25 29.10
C LYS A 555 -45.58 -21.45 28.80
N PHE A 556 -46.34 -21.08 29.83
CA PHE A 556 -47.50 -20.21 29.70
C PHE A 556 -47.13 -18.79 29.24
N GLY A 557 -46.01 -18.24 29.73
CA GLY A 557 -45.47 -16.94 29.29
C GLY A 557 -45.03 -16.93 27.83
N GLY A 558 -44.50 -18.05 27.32
CA GLY A 558 -44.22 -18.24 25.90
C GLY A 558 -45.50 -18.25 25.05
N ILE A 559 -46.56 -18.90 25.55
CA ILE A 559 -47.88 -18.90 24.91
C ILE A 559 -48.51 -17.49 24.93
N VAL A 560 -48.37 -16.75 26.02
CA VAL A 560 -48.88 -15.37 26.13
C VAL A 560 -48.11 -14.40 25.23
N ARG A 561 -46.78 -14.56 25.07
CA ARG A 561 -46.01 -13.77 24.10
C ARG A 561 -46.40 -14.08 22.65
N ALA A 562 -46.57 -15.36 22.33
CA ALA A 562 -47.08 -15.77 21.01
C ALA A 562 -48.48 -15.17 20.76
N TRP A 563 -49.34 -15.17 21.77
CA TRP A 563 -50.66 -14.55 21.69
C TRP A 563 -50.59 -13.02 21.57
N GLN A 564 -49.62 -12.38 22.21
CA GLN A 564 -49.39 -10.93 22.15
C GLN A 564 -48.87 -10.47 20.78
N GLU A 565 -47.94 -11.22 20.17
CA GLU A 565 -47.47 -10.96 18.81
C GLU A 565 -48.59 -11.18 17.77
N ASP A 566 -49.43 -12.20 17.97
CA ASP A 566 -50.57 -12.49 17.11
C ASP A 566 -51.67 -11.41 17.22
N LEU A 567 -51.88 -10.86 18.42
CA LEU A 567 -52.77 -9.71 18.65
C LEU A 567 -52.25 -8.43 18.00
N PHE A 568 -50.95 -8.16 18.09
CA PHE A 568 -50.32 -7.00 17.44
C PHE A 568 -50.39 -7.11 15.92
N ASN A 569 -50.12 -8.29 15.36
CA ASN A 569 -50.24 -8.53 13.92
C ASN A 569 -51.69 -8.44 13.44
N SER A 570 -52.64 -8.97 14.22
CA SER A 570 -54.08 -8.87 13.92
C SER A 570 -54.59 -7.42 13.95
N LEU A 571 -54.14 -6.60 14.92
CA LEU A 571 -54.48 -5.17 14.98
C LEU A 571 -53.86 -4.38 13.81
N ASN A 572 -52.65 -4.72 13.38
CA ASN A 572 -52.01 -4.09 12.23
C ASN A 572 -52.76 -4.41 10.93
N ILE A 573 -53.14 -5.68 10.73
CA ILE A 573 -53.93 -6.13 9.58
C ILE A 573 -55.34 -5.49 9.58
N TYR A 574 -55.96 -5.32 10.75
CA TYR A 574 -57.27 -4.67 10.87
C TYR A 574 -57.20 -3.16 10.58
N SER A 575 -56.11 -2.50 10.96
CA SER A 575 -55.88 -1.08 10.66
C SER A 575 -55.67 -0.85 9.16
N ILE A 576 -54.95 -1.75 8.47
CA ILE A 576 -54.72 -1.69 7.02
C ILE A 576 -56.01 -2.00 6.25
N LYS A 577 -56.80 -2.99 6.67
CA LYS A 577 -58.12 -3.29 6.06
C LYS A 577 -59.15 -2.19 6.28
N ARG A 578 -59.04 -1.40 7.36
CA ARG A 578 -59.90 -0.24 7.60
C ARG A 578 -59.48 0.98 6.77
N LEU A 579 -58.19 1.11 6.42
CA LEU A 579 -57.69 2.16 5.53
C LEU A 579 -58.02 1.90 4.05
N LEU A 580 -58.04 0.62 3.62
CA LEU A 580 -58.31 0.24 2.23
C LEU A 580 -59.81 0.15 1.87
N ARG A 581 -60.73 0.19 2.84
CA ARG A 581 -62.18 0.15 2.57
C ARG A 581 -62.82 1.53 2.39
N GLY A 582 -62.01 2.59 2.32
CA GLY A 582 -62.46 3.99 2.19
C GLY A 582 -62.06 4.70 0.89
N VAL A 583 -61.43 4.01 -0.06
CA VAL A 583 -61.02 4.61 -1.34
C VAL A 583 -61.38 3.66 -2.48
N ASP A 584 -62.52 3.95 -3.13
CA ASP A 584 -62.89 3.38 -4.43
C ASP A 584 -62.74 4.49 -5.47
N VAL A 585 -61.68 4.44 -6.28
CA VAL A 585 -61.57 5.18 -7.56
C VAL A 585 -60.78 4.34 -8.58
N ARG A 586 -61.57 3.74 -9.49
CA ARG A 586 -61.39 3.68 -10.96
C ARG A 586 -60.26 2.83 -11.56
N GLU A 587 -60.72 1.89 -12.40
CA GLU A 587 -59.97 1.09 -13.38
C GLU A 587 -59.01 1.93 -14.24
N ASP A 588 -57.79 1.42 -14.43
CA ASP A 588 -57.19 1.20 -15.75
C ASP A 588 -56.13 0.09 -15.63
N GLY A 589 -56.17 -0.85 -16.57
CA GLY A 589 -55.50 -2.14 -16.49
C GLY A 589 -54.00 -2.13 -16.72
N ILE A 590 -53.38 -3.26 -16.35
CA ILE A 590 -52.20 -3.88 -16.98
C ILE A 590 -52.22 -5.36 -16.54
N GLU A 591 -52.28 -6.25 -17.53
CA GLU A 591 -52.04 -7.69 -17.42
C GLU A 591 -50.60 -7.93 -16.97
N LEU A 592 -50.37 -8.82 -15.99
CA LEU A 592 -49.17 -9.64 -15.96
C LEU A 592 -49.46 -10.99 -15.27
N GLU A 593 -48.94 -12.01 -15.95
CA GLU A 593 -49.19 -13.44 -15.83
C GLU A 593 -48.71 -14.06 -14.50
N GLU A 594 -49.43 -15.11 -14.11
CA GLU A 594 -49.04 -16.13 -13.15
C GLU A 594 -47.73 -16.81 -13.56
N PHE A 595 -46.79 -16.99 -12.62
CA PHE A 595 -45.93 -18.16 -12.63
C PHE A 595 -45.73 -18.67 -11.21
N ASN A 596 -46.19 -19.90 -11.00
CA ASN A 596 -46.00 -20.73 -9.82
C ASN A 596 -44.51 -21.04 -9.62
N ASP A 597 -44.07 -21.05 -8.37
CA ASP A 597 -42.99 -21.93 -7.92
C ASP A 597 -43.42 -22.60 -6.60
N GLU A 598 -43.73 -23.89 -6.72
CA GLU A 598 -43.82 -24.84 -5.60
C GLU A 598 -42.40 -25.17 -5.13
N GLU A 599 -42.14 -24.97 -3.84
CA GLU A 599 -40.91 -25.38 -3.18
C GLU A 599 -41.05 -26.84 -2.73
N SER A 600 -40.48 -27.76 -3.49
CA SER A 600 -40.34 -29.17 -3.08
C SER A 600 -39.01 -29.38 -2.37
N SER A 601 -39.12 -29.77 -1.10
CA SER A 601 -38.11 -30.50 -0.35
C SER A 601 -37.70 -31.79 -1.07
N ASP A 602 -36.40 -32.05 -1.18
CA ASP A 602 -35.91 -33.44 -1.25
C ASP A 602 -34.58 -33.61 -0.51
N ASP A 603 -34.58 -34.69 0.26
CA ASP A 603 -33.47 -35.29 0.97
C ASP A 603 -32.52 -35.98 -0.04
N GLY A 604 -31.27 -36.24 0.36
CA GLY A 604 -30.47 -37.21 -0.40
C GLY A 604 -28.97 -37.16 -0.15
N GLU A 605 -28.52 -38.09 0.69
CA GLU A 605 -27.14 -38.59 0.76
C GLU A 605 -26.55 -38.90 -0.63
N VAL A 606 -25.27 -38.53 -0.85
CA VAL A 606 -24.10 -39.41 -1.08
C VAL A 606 -22.83 -38.65 -0.72
#